data_AF-A0A7J9DR50-F1
#
_entry.id   AF-A0A7J9DR50-F1
#
_cell.length_a   1.000
_cell.length_b   1.000
_cell.length_c   1.000
_cell.angle_alpha   90.00
_cell.angle_beta   90.00
_cell.angle_gamma   90.00
#
_symmetry.space_group_name_H-M   'P 1'
#
loop_
_entity.id
_entity.type
_entity.pdbx_description
1 polymer ?
#
loop_
_entity_poly.entity_id
_entity_poly.type
_entity_poly.pdbx_seq_one_letter_code
_entity_poly.pdbx_strand_id
1 'polypeptide(L)' 'MHKIMGFFVEAEDNRAELDVNTQIEIVFKSITKEFVNFRAAYNLGNKLLTLTQLMKELQSYELTLNS' A
#
# COMPACT_ATOMS: atom_id res chain seq x y z
N MET A 1 -5.50 -5.39 5.47
CA MET A 1 -5.46 -5.78 4.03
C MET A 1 -6.80 -5.74 3.27
N HIS A 2 -7.95 -6.21 3.81
CA HIS A 2 -9.23 -6.30 3.07
C HIS A 2 -9.67 -5.01 2.34
N LYS A 3 -9.50 -3.84 2.98
CA LYS A 3 -9.91 -2.55 2.40
C LYS A 3 -9.08 -2.15 1.16
N ILE A 4 -7.81 -2.53 1.12
CA ILE A 4 -6.89 -2.26 0.01
C ILE A 4 -7.29 -3.08 -1.22
N MET A 5 -7.60 -4.38 -1.02
CA MET A 5 -8.04 -5.26 -2.10
C MET A 5 -9.33 -4.74 -2.76
N GLY A 6 -10.26 -4.19 -1.97
CA GLY A 6 -11.50 -3.61 -2.49
C GLY A 6 -11.28 -2.46 -3.48
N PHE A 7 -10.33 -1.56 -3.21
CA PHE A 7 -10.00 -0.46 -4.12
C PHE A 7 -9.38 -0.94 -5.44
N PHE A 8 -8.57 -2.01 -5.39
CA PHE A 8 -7.97 -2.58 -6.60
C PHE A 8 -9.00 -3.30 -7.47
N VAL A 9 -9.90 -4.07 -6.85
CA VAL A 9 -11.03 -4.70 -7.56
C VAL A 9 -11.92 -3.65 -8.21
N GLU A 10 -12.25 -2.57 -7.50
CA GLU A 10 -13.03 -1.46 -8.07
C GLU A 10 -12.31 -0.78 -9.25
N ALA A 11 -11.00 -0.57 -9.17
CA ALA A 11 -10.23 0.00 -10.27
C ALA A 11 -10.18 -0.92 -11.51
N GLU A 12 -10.04 -2.23 -11.28
CA GLU A 12 -10.05 -3.26 -12.32
C GLU A 12 -11.43 -3.38 -12.99
N ASP A 13 -12.52 -3.42 -12.21
CA ASP A 13 -13.90 -3.44 -12.71
C ASP A 13 -14.22 -2.21 -13.58
N ASN A 14 -13.66 -1.06 -13.19
CA ASN A 14 -13.77 0.19 -13.96
C ASN A 14 -12.80 0.27 -15.15
N ARG A 15 -12.01 -0.79 -15.42
CA ARG A 15 -10.95 -0.84 -16.44
C ARG A 15 -9.98 0.34 -16.38
N ALA A 16 -9.80 0.92 -15.21
CA ALA A 16 -8.87 2.01 -15.00
C ALA A 16 -7.46 1.41 -14.92
N GLU A 17 -6.63 1.68 -15.92
CA GLU A 17 -5.21 1.36 -15.82
C GLU A 17 -4.55 2.35 -14.86
N LEU A 18 -4.26 1.88 -13.64
CA LEU A 18 -3.60 2.69 -12.62
C LEU A 18 -2.09 2.56 -12.78
N ASP A 19 -1.39 3.68 -12.91
CA ASP A 19 0.07 3.67 -12.83
C ASP A 19 0.52 3.28 -11.41
N VAL A 20 1.77 2.81 -11.29
CA VAL A 20 2.33 2.30 -10.03
C VAL A 20 2.26 3.34 -8.90
N ASN A 21 2.46 4.63 -9.19
CA ASN A 21 2.39 5.66 -8.16
C ASN A 21 0.96 5.85 -7.65
N THR A 22 -0.03 5.80 -8.56
CA THR A 22 -1.45 5.85 -8.18
C THR A 22 -1.85 4.65 -7.32
N GLN A 23 -1.38 3.44 -7.67
CA GLN A 23 -1.62 2.24 -6.87
C GLN A 23 -1.03 2.36 -5.46
N ILE A 24 0.20 2.89 -5.35
CA ILE A 24 0.88 3.12 -4.07
C ILE A 24 0.13 4.14 -3.21
N GLU A 25 -0.34 5.24 -3.80
CA GLU A 25 -1.12 6.25 -3.09
C GLU A 25 -2.47 5.72 -2.60
N ILE A 26 -3.13 4.83 -3.35
CA ILE A 26 -4.34 4.14 -2.89
C ILE A 26 -4.04 3.30 -1.65
N VAL A 27 -2.95 2.54 -1.65
CA VAL A 27 -2.50 1.78 -0.47
C VAL A 27 -2.30 2.73 0.71
N PHE A 28 -1.58 3.85 0.53
CA PHE A 28 -1.32 4.81 1.60
C PHE A 28 -2.55 5.55 2.12
N LYS A 29 -3.56 5.80 1.28
CA LYS A 29 -4.85 6.35 1.72
C LYS A 29 -5.70 5.34 2.49
N SER A 30 -5.46 4.06 2.26
CA SER A 30 -6.27 2.96 2.82
C SER A 30 -5.75 2.42 4.16
N ILE A 31 -4.49 2.69 4.50
CA ILE A 31 -3.88 2.28 5.77
C ILE A 31 -4.28 3.20 6.94
N THR A 32 -4.41 2.63 8.14
CA THR A 32 -4.78 3.35 9.37
C THR A 32 -3.62 4.20 9.89
N LYS A 33 -3.90 5.07 10.87
CA LYS A 33 -2.87 5.93 11.52
C LYS A 33 -1.68 5.14 12.11
N GLU A 34 -1.87 3.86 12.40
CA GLU A 34 -0.84 2.96 12.92
C GLU A 34 0.30 2.73 11.91
N PHE A 35 0.06 2.98 10.62
CA PHE A 35 1.04 2.79 9.55
C PHE A 35 1.71 4.11 9.10
N VAL A 36 1.52 5.22 9.84
CA VAL A 36 2.16 6.52 9.51
C VAL A 36 3.69 6.39 9.46
N ASN A 37 4.28 5.63 10.38
CA ASN A 37 5.73 5.40 10.42
C ASN A 37 6.23 4.62 9.20
N PHE A 38 5.44 3.65 8.72
CA PHE A 38 5.74 2.90 7.51
C PHE A 38 5.77 3.82 6.28
N ARG A 39 4.77 4.70 6.13
CA ARG A 39 4.73 5.68 5.04
C ARG A 39 5.91 6.66 5.09
N ALA A 40 6.25 7.15 6.28
CA ALA A 40 7.40 8.04 6.46
C ALA A 40 8.72 7.36 6.05
N ALA A 41 8.94 6.12 6.48
CA ALA A 41 10.12 5.34 6.11
C ALA A 41 10.20 5.05 4.60
N TYR A 42 9.05 4.75 3.98
CA TYR A 42 8.97 4.57 2.53
C TYR A 42 9.38 5.84 1.77
N ASN A 43 8.81 6.99 2.14
CA ASN A 43 9.10 8.28 1.51
C ASN A 43 10.57 8.70 1.69
N LEU A 44 11.15 8.46 2.88
CA LEU A 44 12.55 8.77 3.17
C LEU A 44 13.53 7.88 2.41
N GLY A 45 13.17 6.61 2.20
CA GLY A 45 14.01 5.65 1.50
C GLY A 45 14.04 5.82 -0.02
N ASN A 46 13.19 6.69 -0.58
CA ASN A 46 13.01 6.91 -2.02
C ASN A 46 12.89 5.58 -2.80
N LYS A 47 12.21 4.60 -2.21
CA LYS A 47 12.18 3.24 -2.73
C LYS A 47 11.25 3.19 -3.94
N LEU A 48 11.82 2.92 -5.11
CA LEU A 48 11.05 2.48 -6.29
C LEU A 48 10.62 1.02 -6.08
N LEU A 49 9.64 0.80 -5.20
CA LEU A 49 9.02 -0.51 -5.03
C LEU A 49 7.96 -0.71 -6.10
N THR A 50 7.92 -1.94 -6.64
CA THR A 50 6.71 -2.44 -7.29
C THR A 50 5.57 -2.58 -6.26
N LEU A 51 4.31 -2.53 -6.69
CA LEU A 51 3.16 -2.73 -5.79
C LEU A 51 3.30 -4.03 -4.98
N THR A 52 3.74 -5.11 -5.61
CA THR A 52 3.95 -6.42 -4.96
C THR A 52 4.97 -6.35 -3.82
N GLN A 53 6.07 -5.60 -4.00
CA GLN A 53 7.06 -5.42 -2.94
C GLN A 53 6.49 -4.57 -1.80
N LEU A 54 5.77 -3.50 -2.12
CA LEU A 54 5.10 -2.67 -1.11
C LEU A 54 4.12 -3.50 -0.27
N MET A 55 3.30 -4.34 -0.90
CA MET A 55 2.34 -5.20 -0.19
C MET A 55 3.04 -6.20 0.76
N LYS A 56 4.16 -6.78 0.34
CA LYS A 56 4.95 -7.70 1.19
C LYS A 56 5.57 -6.98 2.38
N GLU A 57 6.17 -5.80 2.17
CA GLU A 57 6.72 -4.99 3.27
C GLU A 57 5.62 -4.56 4.25
N LEU A 58 4.44 -4.19 3.73
CA LEU A 58 3.29 -3.79 4.54
C LEU A 58 2.75 -4.95 5.40
N GLN A 59 2.61 -6.15 4.82
CA GLN A 59 2.22 -7.36 5.57
C GLN A 59 3.24 -7.71 6.65
N SER A 60 4.54 -7.59 6.35
CA SER A 60 5.59 -7.82 7.34
C SER A 60 5.48 -6.82 8.50
N TYR A 61 5.21 -5.55 8.20
CA TYR A 61 5.03 -4.51 9.23
C TYR A 61 3.80 -4.77 10.10
N GLU A 62 2.67 -5.16 9.49
CA GLU A 62 1.45 -5.55 10.21
C GLU A 62 1.70 -6.71 11.20
N LEU A 63 2.52 -7.70 10.84
CA LEU A 63 2.90 -8.78 11.75
C LEU A 63 3.71 -8.24 12.95
N THR A 64 4.67 -7.35 12.72
CA THR A 64 5.49 -6.77 13.81
C THR A 64 4.68 -5.92 14.79
N LEU A 65 3.59 -5.28 14.34
CA LEU A 65 2.71 -4.50 15.22
C LEU A 65 1.81 -5.37 16.10
N ASN A 66 1.49 -6.58 15.66
CA ASN A 66 0.63 -7.53 16.37
C ASN A 66 1.42 -8.60 17.16
N SER A 67 2.74 -8.41 17.31
CA SER A 67 3.67 -9.32 17.98
C SER A 67 3.79 -9.08 19.48
#